data_AF-A0A024QH64-F1
#
_entry.id   AF-A0A024QH64-F1
#
_cell.length_a   1.000
_cell.length_b   1.000
_cell.length_c   1.000
_cell.angle_alpha   90.00
_cell.angle_beta   90.00
_cell.angle_gamma   90.00
#
_symmetry.space_group_name_H-M   'P 1'
#
loop_
_entity.id
_entity.type
_entity.pdbx_description
1 polymer ?
#
loop_
_entity_poly.entity_id
_entity_poly.type
_entity_poly.pdbx_seq_one_letter_code
_entity_poly.pdbx_strand_id
1 'polypeptide(L)'
;MEYIQTYNTNVNGDKMKVFFVLDENGGAKSVKVGNQVVPSEEGIQFYVDKHVALQIDKCDLIIESRPYLKVKDGETIEIPDEVQQREERIKELEKELEELRGNQ
;
A
#
# COMPACT_ATOMS: atom_id res chain seq x y z
N MET A 1 -17.06 2.15 -10.98
CA MET A 1 -15.82 2.83 -10.56
C MET A 1 -15.39 2.17 -9.26
N GLU A 2 -14.34 1.37 -9.30
CA GLU A 2 -13.80 0.73 -8.10
C GLU A 2 -12.90 1.74 -7.38
N TYR A 3 -13.35 2.14 -6.20
CA TYR A 3 -12.59 3.01 -5.30
C TYR A 3 -11.73 2.13 -4.41
N ILE A 4 -10.45 2.45 -4.31
CA ILE A 4 -9.54 1.71 -3.44
C ILE A 4 -9.73 2.19 -2.01
N GLN A 5 -9.90 1.24 -1.09
CA GLN A 5 -10.04 1.58 0.32
C GLN A 5 -8.68 2.03 0.88
N THR A 6 -8.60 3.29 1.26
CA THR A 6 -7.41 3.88 1.89
C THR A 6 -7.68 4.20 3.36
N TYR A 7 -6.65 4.05 4.18
CA TYR A 7 -6.70 4.28 5.61
C TYR A 7 -5.65 5.33 6.02
N ASN A 8 -5.94 6.07 7.10
CA ASN A 8 -5.02 7.07 7.65
C ASN A 8 -4.05 6.47 8.68
N THR A 9 -4.37 5.31 9.23
CA THR A 9 -3.59 4.63 10.28
C THR A 9 -3.51 3.14 9.99
N ASN A 10 -2.38 2.52 10.36
CA ASN A 10 -2.21 1.09 10.35
C ASN A 10 -2.37 0.54 11.78
N VAL A 11 -3.63 0.39 12.22
CA VAL A 11 -3.94 0.02 13.61
C VAL A 11 -3.52 -1.43 13.93
N ASN A 12 -3.64 -2.32 12.96
CA ASN A 12 -3.48 -3.77 13.14
C ASN A 12 -2.17 -4.33 12.54
N GLY A 13 -1.34 -3.48 11.91
CA GLY A 13 -0.09 -3.89 11.26
C GLY A 13 -0.26 -4.64 9.93
N ASP A 14 -1.49 -4.92 9.49
CA ASP A 14 -1.79 -5.65 8.24
C ASP A 14 -1.67 -4.78 6.99
N LYS A 15 -1.61 -3.45 7.15
CA LYS A 15 -1.60 -2.51 6.04
C LYS A 15 -0.20 -2.11 5.62
N MET A 16 -0.07 -1.75 4.36
CA MET A 16 1.15 -1.23 3.78
C MET A 16 1.02 0.27 3.56
N LYS A 17 2.01 1.00 4.07
CA LYS A 17 2.15 2.42 3.81
C LYS A 17 2.58 2.63 2.35
N VAL A 18 1.87 3.50 1.66
CA VAL A 18 2.18 3.98 0.33
C VAL A 18 2.32 5.49 0.38
N PHE A 19 3.44 6.00 -0.11
CA PHE A 19 3.74 7.41 -0.15
C PHE A 19 3.91 7.88 -1.59
N PHE A 20 3.09 8.84 -2.00
CA PHE A 20 3.17 9.47 -3.31
C PHE A 20 3.91 10.79 -3.18
N VAL A 21 5.06 10.87 -3.84
CA VAL A 21 5.79 12.13 -4.04
C VAL A 21 5.05 12.92 -5.10
N LEU A 22 4.71 14.17 -4.79
CA LEU A 22 4.05 15.05 -5.75
C LEU A 22 5.08 15.83 -6.57
N ASP A 23 4.71 16.13 -7.81
CA ASP A 23 5.42 17.09 -8.66
C ASP A 23 4.87 18.52 -8.44
N GLU A 24 5.53 19.53 -9.00
CA GLU A 24 5.14 20.95 -8.91
C GLU A 24 3.73 21.22 -9.48
N ASN A 25 3.23 20.32 -10.33
CA ASN A 25 1.89 20.38 -10.93
C ASN A 25 0.82 19.65 -10.11
N GLY A 26 1.14 19.13 -8.92
CA GLY A 26 0.23 18.32 -8.11
C GLY A 26 -0.04 16.92 -8.69
N GLY A 27 0.76 16.45 -9.64
CA GLY A 27 0.72 15.07 -10.13
C GLY A 27 1.57 14.14 -9.28
N ALA A 28 1.23 12.85 -9.21
CA ALA A 28 2.10 11.86 -8.58
C ALA A 28 3.35 11.61 -9.44
N LYS A 29 4.52 12.04 -8.95
CA LYS A 29 5.82 11.85 -9.61
C LYS A 29 6.39 10.47 -9.38
N SER A 30 6.23 9.96 -8.17
CA SER A 30 6.79 8.67 -7.74
C SER A 30 6.01 8.10 -6.58
N VAL A 31 5.99 6.77 -6.48
CA VAL A 31 5.35 6.06 -5.39
C VAL A 31 6.41 5.25 -4.62
N LYS A 32 6.40 5.36 -3.30
CA LYS A 32 7.24 4.59 -2.39
C LYS A 32 6.34 3.71 -1.53
N VAL A 33 6.55 2.40 -1.59
CA VAL A 33 5.78 1.41 -0.83
C VAL A 33 6.66 0.86 0.29
N GLY A 34 6.15 0.88 1.52
CA GLY A 34 6.81 0.27 2.67
C GLY A 34 6.57 1.00 3.99
N ASN A 35 6.42 0.23 5.06
CA ASN A 35 6.16 0.76 6.40
C ASN A 35 7.35 1.52 7.01
N GLN A 36 8.55 1.38 6.44
CA GLN A 36 9.76 2.10 6.85
C GLN A 36 9.99 3.40 6.07
N VAL A 37 9.09 3.79 5.15
CA VAL A 37 9.25 5.01 4.37
C VAL A 37 9.03 6.22 5.28
N VAL A 38 10.13 6.92 5.60
CA VAL A 38 10.14 8.25 6.20
C VAL A 38 10.23 9.27 5.07
N PRO A 39 9.13 9.91 4.67
CA PRO A 39 9.19 10.88 3.59
C PRO A 39 9.94 12.13 4.04
N SER A 40 10.99 12.49 3.32
CA SER A 40 11.67 13.79 3.43
C SER A 40 11.15 14.80 2.39
N GLU A 41 10.28 14.36 1.50
CA GLU A 41 9.72 15.11 0.37
C GLU A 41 8.25 15.45 0.63
N GLU A 42 7.74 16.52 0.01
CA GLU A 42 6.31 16.84 0.04
C GLU A 42 5.51 15.79 -0.75
N GLY A 43 4.46 15.27 -0.13
CA GLY A 43 3.69 14.20 -0.72
C GLY A 43 2.50 13.75 0.11
N ILE A 44 1.79 12.75 -0.39
CA ILE A 44 0.57 12.21 0.22
C ILE A 44 0.82 10.77 0.63
N GLN A 45 0.45 10.46 1.88
CA GLN A 45 0.56 9.10 2.41
C GLN A 45 -0.81 8.46 2.59
N PHE A 46 -0.88 7.18 2.29
CA PHE A 46 -2.04 6.33 2.58
C PHE A 46 -1.56 4.99 3.13
N TYR A 47 -2.43 4.35 3.91
CA TYR A 47 -2.30 2.92 4.20
C TYR A 47 -3.32 2.17 3.34
N VAL A 48 -2.88 1.11 2.69
CA VAL A 48 -3.72 0.24 1.85
C VAL A 48 -3.46 -1.21 2.22
N ASP A 49 -4.35 -2.10 1.82
CA ASP A 49 -4.13 -3.54 1.98
C ASP A 49 -2.94 -4.01 1.15
N LYS A 50 -2.26 -5.08 1.60
CA LYS A 50 -1.03 -5.60 0.95
C LYS A 50 -1.23 -5.89 -0.53
N HIS A 51 -2.33 -6.56 -0.89
CA HIS A 51 -2.63 -6.90 -2.28
C HIS A 51 -2.80 -5.67 -3.19
N VAL A 52 -3.27 -4.56 -2.63
CA VAL A 52 -3.34 -3.26 -3.34
C VAL A 52 -1.95 -2.67 -3.47
N ALA A 53 -1.15 -2.68 -2.40
CA ALA A 53 0.22 -2.14 -2.43
C ALA A 53 1.12 -2.87 -3.43
N LEU A 54 0.93 -4.18 -3.60
CA LEU A 54 1.61 -5.00 -4.61
C LEU A 54 1.20 -4.64 -6.05
N GLN A 55 0.00 -4.09 -6.21
CA GLN A 55 -0.59 -3.72 -7.50
C GLN A 55 -0.72 -2.18 -7.63
N ILE A 56 0.09 -1.43 -6.89
CA ILE A 56 -0.03 0.04 -6.86
C ILE A 56 0.23 0.69 -8.21
N ASP A 57 0.98 0.02 -9.10
CA ASP A 57 1.19 0.44 -10.48
C ASP A 57 -0.11 0.51 -11.30
N LYS A 58 -1.12 -0.31 -10.95
CA LYS A 58 -2.46 -0.29 -11.55
C LYS A 58 -3.36 0.82 -10.99
N CYS A 59 -2.84 1.62 -10.07
CA CYS A 59 -3.59 2.65 -9.36
C CYS A 59 -3.07 4.03 -9.74
N ASP A 60 -3.98 5.01 -9.81
CA ASP A 60 -3.67 6.42 -9.91
C ASP A 60 -4.07 7.15 -8.62
N LEU A 61 -3.24 8.12 -8.25
CA LEU A 61 -3.57 9.08 -7.21
C LEU A 61 -4.36 10.22 -7.82
N ILE A 62 -5.59 10.41 -7.33
CA ILE A 62 -6.44 11.53 -7.71
C ILE A 62 -6.44 12.56 -6.58
N ILE A 63 -6.03 13.79 -6.91
CA ILE A 63 -5.92 14.91 -5.96
C ILE A 63 -6.97 15.95 -6.31
N GLU A 64 -8.17 15.76 -5.77
CA GLU A 64 -9.26 16.76 -5.82
C GLU A 64 -9.40 17.42 -4.44
N SER A 65 -10.61 17.53 -3.87
CA SER A 65 -10.82 18.06 -2.52
C SER A 65 -10.31 17.12 -1.41
N ARG A 66 -10.33 15.82 -1.65
CA ARG A 66 -9.72 14.81 -0.77
C ARG A 66 -8.92 13.86 -1.64
N PRO A 67 -7.62 13.65 -1.37
CA PRO A 67 -6.81 12.69 -2.11
C PRO A 67 -7.38 11.26 -1.99
N TYR A 68 -7.53 10.54 -3.10
CA TYR A 68 -7.96 9.14 -3.10
C TYR A 68 -7.24 8.33 -4.19
N LEU A 69 -7.23 7.01 -4.01
CA LEU A 69 -6.70 6.08 -5.01
C LEU A 69 -7.82 5.53 -5.87
N LYS A 70 -7.56 5.49 -7.17
CA LYS A 70 -8.47 4.97 -8.18
C LYS A 70 -7.73 3.95 -9.04
N VAL A 71 -8.41 2.87 -9.42
CA VAL A 71 -7.88 1.92 -10.40
C VAL A 71 -7.82 2.60 -11.79
N LYS A 72 -6.72 2.39 -12.51
CA LYS A 72 -6.54 2.86 -13.89
C LYS A 72 -7.65 2.31 -14.80
N ASP A 73 -8.01 3.08 -15.82
CA ASP A 73 -9.04 2.66 -16.76
C ASP A 73 -8.57 1.43 -17.55
N GLY A 74 -9.34 0.34 -17.49
CA GLY A 74 -8.99 -0.94 -18.11
C GLY A 74 -8.18 -1.90 -17.23
N GLU A 75 -7.72 -1.47 -16.04
CA GLU A 75 -7.04 -2.33 -15.07
C GLU A 75 -8.02 -2.87 -14.02
N THR A 76 -7.66 -4.00 -13.41
CA THR A 76 -8.39 -4.59 -12.27
C THR A 76 -7.42 -4.97 -11.16
N ILE A 77 -7.85 -4.75 -9.92
CA ILE A 77 -7.12 -5.19 -8.73
C ILE A 77 -7.59 -6.59 -8.39
N GLU A 78 -6.65 -7.53 -8.42
CA GLU A 78 -6.92 -8.88 -7.96
C GLU A 78 -6.95 -8.88 -6.43
N ILE A 79 -8.11 -9.22 -5.88
CA ILE A 79 -8.28 -9.43 -4.44
C ILE A 79 -7.96 -10.91 -4.20
N PRO A 80 -6.88 -11.23 -3.46
CA PRO A 80 -6.58 -12.61 -3.13
C PRO A 80 -7.73 -13.19 -2.30
N ASP A 81 -8.19 -14.39 -2.68
CA ASP A 81 -9.17 -15.16 -1.93
C ASP A 81 -8.69 -15.41 -0.48
N GLU A 82 -9.63 -15.66 0.44
CA GLU A 82 -9.32 -15.86 1.87
C GLU A 82 -8.24 -16.92 2.13
N VAL A 83 -8.14 -17.92 1.26
CA VAL A 83 -7.12 -18.98 1.34
C VAL A 83 -5.72 -18.42 1.08
N GLN A 84 -5.55 -17.62 0.02
CA GLN A 84 -4.26 -16.99 -0.30
C GLN A 84 -3.85 -16.00 0.79
N GLN A 85 -4.79 -15.22 1.32
CA GLN A 85 -4.52 -14.30 2.43
C GLN A 85 -4.04 -15.01 3.70
N ARG A 86 -4.58 -16.21 3.99
CA ARG A 86 -4.11 -17.03 5.12
C ARG A 86 -2.71 -17.57 4.89
N GLU A 87 -2.39 -18.06 3.69
CA GLU A 87 -1.06 -18.57 3.37
C GLU A 87 0.02 -17.47 3.44
N GLU A 88 -0.25 -16.29 2.90
CA GLU A 88 0.68 -15.16 3.01
C GLU A 88 0.91 -14.75 4.46
N ARG A 89 -0.16 -14.73 5.28
CA ARG A 89 -0.04 -14.40 6.69
C ARG A 89 0.77 -15.43 7.47
N ILE A 90 0.61 -16.72 7.16
CA ILE A 90 1.43 -17.79 7.74
C ILE A 90 2.90 -17.58 7.36
N LYS A 91 3.19 -17.31 6.09
CA LYS A 91 4.56 -17.08 5.62
C LYS A 91 5.23 -15.87 6.27
N GLU A 92 4.50 -14.78 6.47
CA GLU A 92 5.02 -13.61 7.20
C GLU A 92 5.29 -13.92 8.67
N LEU A 93 4.38 -14.64 9.33
CA LEU A 93 4.56 -15.08 10.71
C LEU A 93 5.76 -16.04 10.84
N GLU A 94 5.97 -16.93 9.87
CA GLU A 94 7.13 -17.83 9.83
C GLU A 94 8.43 -17.04 9.66
N LYS A 95 8.44 -16.03 8.79
CA LYS A 95 9.61 -15.16 8.61
C LYS A 95 9.91 -14.37 9.89
N GLU A 96 8.89 -13.81 10.54
CA GLU A 96 9.05 -13.06 11.79
C GLU A 96 9.56 -13.98 12.92
N LEU A 97 9.09 -15.23 12.99
CA LEU A 97 9.61 -16.25 13.90
C LEU A 97 11.07 -16.63 13.61
N GLU A 98 11.46 -16.72 12.33
CA GLU A 98 12.84 -17.00 11.93
C GLU A 98 13.78 -15.84 12.31
N GLU A 99 13.38 -14.59 12.08
CA GLU A 99 14.15 -13.40 12.48
C GLU A 99 14.31 -13.31 14.01
N LEU A 100 13.30 -13.70 14.78
CA LEU A 100 13.38 -13.76 16.24
C LEU A 100 14.27 -14.92 16.73
N ARG A 101 14.24 -16.08 16.07
CA ARG A 101 15.06 -17.25 16.43
C ARG A 101 16.52 -17.10 16.03
N GLY A 102 16.81 -16.38 14.94
CA GLY A 102 18.18 -16.11 14.48
C GLY A 102 18.95 -15.09 15.32
N ASN A 103 18.27 -14.41 16.25
CA ASN A 103 18.84 -13.40 17.15
C ASN A 103 19.12 -13.94 18.58
N GLN A 104 19.24 -15.26 18.76
CA GLN A 104 19.60 -15.91 20.03
C GLN A 104 21.02 -16.46 20.06
#